data_AF-A0A0B7NN62-F1
#
_entry.id   AF-A0A0B7NN62-F1
#
_cell.length_a   1.000
_cell.length_b   1.000
_cell.length_c   1.000
_cell.angle_alpha   90.00
_cell.angle_beta   90.00
_cell.angle_gamma   90.00
#
_symmetry.space_group_name_H-M   'P 1'
#
loop_
_entity.id
_entity.type
_entity.pdbx_description
1 polymer ?
#
loop_
_entity_poly.entity_id
_entity_poly.type
_entity_poly.pdbx_seq_one_letter_code
_entity_poly.pdbx_strand_id
1 'polypeptide(L)'
;MASISESDSFFDAFNFFADSDPTYGFVQYVNKATATNQGLIYTQNNQVRIKTYNTTTTETGRQSVRLVSIASYNTGLFRLDLEYIPTGCGTWPAFWMVGPNWPNSGEIDV
;
A
#
# COMPACT_ATOMS: atom_id res chain seq x y z
N MET A 1 -16.47 -12.15 -10.20
CA MET A 1 -15.25 -11.31 -10.08
C MET A 1 -15.51 -10.34 -8.95
N ALA A 2 -14.75 -10.39 -7.86
CA ALA A 2 -14.82 -9.35 -6.84
C ALA A 2 -13.97 -8.17 -7.33
N SER A 3 -14.60 -7.02 -7.53
CA SER A 3 -13.91 -5.80 -7.94
C SER A 3 -13.85 -4.85 -6.74
N ILE A 4 -12.64 -4.40 -6.38
CA ILE A 4 -12.49 -3.24 -5.51
C ILE A 4 -12.61 -2.02 -6.44
N SER A 5 -13.66 -1.22 -6.28
CA SER A 5 -13.97 -0.09 -7.15
C SER A 5 -13.12 1.14 -6.80
N GLU A 6 -12.89 2.00 -7.79
CA GLU A 6 -12.22 3.30 -7.69
C GLU A 6 -13.11 4.38 -7.04
N SER A 7 -13.89 3.99 -6.03
CA SER A 7 -14.76 4.86 -5.25
C SER A 7 -14.06 5.29 -3.95
N ASP A 8 -14.70 6.19 -3.20
CA ASP A 8 -14.24 6.59 -1.86
C ASP A 8 -14.06 5.39 -0.91
N SER A 9 -14.72 4.26 -1.21
CA SER A 9 -14.65 3.01 -0.46
C SER A 9 -13.48 2.09 -0.82
N PHE A 10 -12.60 2.44 -1.78
CA PHE A 10 -11.45 1.60 -2.13
C PHE A 10 -10.62 1.26 -0.87
N PHE A 11 -10.30 2.29 -0.09
CA PHE A 11 -9.48 2.16 1.13
C PHE A 11 -10.23 1.51 2.30
N ASP A 12 -11.50 1.15 2.16
CA ASP A 12 -12.24 0.40 3.19
C ASP A 12 -12.01 -1.11 3.05
N ALA A 13 -11.50 -1.58 1.91
CA ALA A 13 -11.15 -2.99 1.69
C ALA A 13 -9.78 -3.39 2.27
N PHE A 14 -9.05 -2.44 2.87
CA PHE A 14 -7.67 -2.64 3.31
C PHE A 14 -7.46 -2.18 4.76
N ASN A 15 -6.63 -2.96 5.46
CA ASN A 15 -5.96 -2.54 6.68
C ASN A 15 -4.74 -1.69 6.33
N PHE A 16 -4.47 -0.67 7.16
CA PHE A 16 -3.28 0.16 7.06
C PHE A 16 -2.24 -0.36 8.06
N PHE A 17 -1.23 -1.05 7.56
CA PHE A 17 -0.10 -1.45 8.38
C PHE A 17 0.64 -0.20 8.86
N ALA A 18 0.92 -0.10 10.16
CA ALA A 18 1.54 1.07 10.78
C ALA A 18 2.64 0.70 11.78
N ASP A 19 3.12 -0.55 11.73
CA ASP A 19 4.26 -1.01 12.52
C ASP A 19 5.58 -0.76 11.76
N SER A 20 6.70 -1.10 12.42
CA SER A 20 8.03 -1.05 11.82
C SER A 20 8.10 -1.91 10.55
N ASP A 21 8.81 -1.41 9.54
CA ASP A 21 8.96 -2.11 8.27
C ASP A 21 9.68 -3.46 8.44
N PRO A 22 9.06 -4.60 8.06
CA PRO A 22 9.70 -5.92 8.14
C PRO A 22 10.96 -6.04 7.28
N THR A 23 11.10 -5.21 6.24
CA THR A 23 12.29 -5.14 5.38
C THR A 23 13.34 -4.12 5.85
N TYR A 24 13.13 -3.51 7.02
CA TYR A 24 14.06 -2.56 7.65
C TYR A 24 14.38 -1.31 6.81
N GLY A 25 13.45 -0.87 5.97
CA GLY A 25 13.57 0.34 5.15
C GLY A 25 13.48 1.63 5.96
N PHE A 26 13.96 2.74 5.37
CA PHE A 26 13.85 4.10 5.93
C PHE A 26 12.46 4.69 5.68
N VAL A 27 11.43 4.05 6.26
CA VAL A 27 10.02 4.36 6.06
C VAL A 27 9.30 4.44 7.40
N GLN A 28 8.30 5.34 7.49
CA GLN A 28 7.34 5.39 8.57
C GLN A 28 5.96 5.04 8.00
N TYR A 29 5.49 3.80 8.18
CA TYR A 29 4.13 3.48 7.76
C TYR A 29 3.11 4.13 8.70
N VAL A 30 2.11 4.79 8.12
CA VAL A 30 1.10 5.53 8.88
C VAL A 30 -0.30 4.95 8.70
N ASN A 31 -1.14 5.11 9.73
CA ASN A 31 -2.53 4.70 9.67
C ASN A 31 -3.36 5.55 8.67
N LYS A 32 -4.59 5.09 8.37
CA LYS A 32 -5.50 5.74 7.41
C LYS A 32 -5.76 7.21 7.72
N ALA A 33 -6.00 7.56 8.98
CA ALA A 33 -6.31 8.94 9.37
C ALA A 33 -5.13 9.88 9.08
N THR A 34 -3.91 9.49 9.46
CA THR A 34 -2.69 10.24 9.16
C THR A 34 -2.44 10.31 7.66
N ALA A 35 -2.60 9.20 6.93
CA ALA A 35 -2.43 9.15 5.49
C ALA A 35 -3.38 10.11 4.76
N THR A 36 -4.66 10.14 5.15
CA THR A 36 -5.64 11.09 4.60
C THR A 36 -5.28 12.53 4.93
N ASN A 37 -4.96 12.83 6.19
CA ASN A 37 -4.63 14.19 6.63
C ASN A 37 -3.36 14.74 5.96
N GLN A 38 -2.38 13.88 5.68
CA GLN A 38 -1.16 14.23 4.96
C GLN A 38 -1.32 14.14 3.43
N GLY A 39 -2.53 13.81 2.95
CA GLY A 39 -2.84 13.67 1.53
C GLY A 39 -2.09 12.54 0.82
N LEU A 40 -1.62 11.52 1.54
CA LEU A 40 -0.90 10.37 1.00
C LEU A 40 -1.82 9.40 0.24
N ILE A 41 -3.09 9.37 0.63
CA ILE A 41 -4.14 8.60 -0.02
C ILE A 41 -5.31 9.50 -0.37
N TYR A 42 -5.91 9.30 -1.53
CA TYR A 42 -7.16 9.93 -1.93
C TYR A 42 -7.68 9.30 -3.23
N THR A 43 -8.96 9.54 -3.53
CA THR A 43 -9.56 9.22 -4.82
C THR A 43 -9.81 10.52 -5.58
N GLN A 44 -9.42 10.59 -6.85
CA GLN A 44 -9.66 11.74 -7.71
C GLN A 44 -9.85 11.27 -9.15
N ASN A 45 -10.89 11.77 -9.84
CA ASN A 45 -11.18 11.44 -11.25
C ASN A 45 -11.24 9.92 -11.52
N ASN A 46 -11.94 9.17 -10.65
CA ASN A 46 -12.00 7.71 -10.70
C ASN A 46 -10.63 7.02 -10.64
N GLN A 47 -9.64 7.65 -10.00
CA GLN A 47 -8.34 7.03 -9.76
C GLN A 47 -8.04 7.00 -8.28
N VAL A 48 -7.60 5.84 -7.81
CA VAL A 48 -7.00 5.68 -6.49
C VAL A 48 -5.58 6.21 -6.56
N ARG A 49 -5.23 7.14 -5.68
CA ARG A 49 -3.89 7.67 -5.57
C ARG A 49 -3.28 7.31 -4.24
N ILE A 50 -2.08 6.74 -4.32
CA ILE A 50 -1.25 6.36 -3.19
C ILE A 50 0.14 6.95 -3.45
N LYS A 51 0.60 7.80 -2.54
CA LYS A 51 1.92 8.43 -2.63
C LYS A 51 2.62 8.47 -1.26
N THR A 52 3.91 8.75 -1.31
CA THR A 52 4.73 8.99 -0.12
C THR A 52 4.79 10.48 0.21
N TYR A 53 5.06 10.81 1.47
CA TYR A 53 5.31 12.18 1.89
C TYR A 53 6.56 12.75 1.20
N ASN A 54 6.44 13.93 0.57
CA ASN A 54 7.46 14.46 -0.33
C ASN A 54 7.75 15.96 -0.15
N THR A 55 7.37 16.56 0.98
CA THR A 55 7.50 18.01 1.18
C THR A 55 8.79 18.41 1.91
N THR A 56 9.17 17.69 2.97
CA THR A 56 10.37 18.00 3.77
C THR A 56 11.27 16.78 3.95
N THR A 57 12.52 17.05 4.33
CA THR A 57 13.43 16.04 4.86
C THR A 57 12.90 15.49 6.19
N THR A 58 13.22 14.25 6.48
CA THR A 58 12.76 13.49 7.65
C THR A 58 13.95 12.72 8.23
N GLU A 59 14.02 12.63 9.55
CA GLU A 59 15.09 11.97 10.29
C GLU A 59 14.71 10.55 10.77
N THR A 60 13.41 10.22 10.76
CA THR A 60 12.87 8.97 11.35
C THR A 60 12.21 8.06 10.32
N GLY A 61 12.41 8.34 9.02
CA GLY A 61 11.82 7.60 7.92
C GLY A 61 10.79 8.44 7.14
N ARG A 62 10.63 8.15 5.85
CA ARG A 62 9.63 8.83 5.02
C ARG A 62 8.25 8.27 5.26
N GLN A 63 7.27 9.12 5.56
CA GLN A 63 5.89 8.68 5.73
C GLN A 63 5.36 8.06 4.44
N SER A 64 4.80 6.86 4.55
CA SER A 64 4.24 6.06 3.45
C SER A 64 3.07 5.23 3.96
N VAL A 65 2.43 4.49 3.07
CA VAL A 65 1.36 3.55 3.42
C VAL A 65 1.70 2.15 2.92
N ARG A 66 1.30 1.15 3.71
CA ARG A 66 1.27 -0.26 3.32
C ARG A 66 -0.14 -0.77 3.52
N LEU A 67 -0.81 -1.09 2.41
CA LEU A 67 -2.18 -1.59 2.41
C LEU A 67 -2.16 -3.11 2.41
N VAL A 68 -2.93 -3.72 3.30
CA VAL A 68 -3.10 -5.18 3.39
C VAL A 68 -4.59 -5.47 3.25
N SER A 69 -4.99 -6.25 2.25
CA SER A 69 -6.41 -6.53 2.03
C SER A 69 -7.04 -7.21 3.24
N ILE A 70 -8.28 -6.84 3.56
CA ILE A 70 -9.06 -7.52 4.61
C ILE A 70 -9.42 -8.94 4.15
N ALA A 71 -9.71 -9.10 2.86
CA ALA A 71 -9.95 -10.40 2.25
C ALA A 71 -8.64 -11.14 1.95
N SER A 72 -8.67 -12.46 2.15
CA SER A 72 -7.61 -13.39 1.78
C SER A 72 -8.11 -14.38 0.73
N TYR A 73 -7.20 -14.89 -0.09
CA TYR A 73 -7.53 -15.74 -1.23
C TYR A 73 -6.56 -16.91 -1.34
N ASN A 74 -7.08 -18.12 -1.57
CA ASN A 74 -6.27 -19.31 -1.83
C ASN A 74 -6.14 -19.62 -3.33
N THR A 75 -7.07 -19.11 -4.13
CA THR A 75 -7.09 -19.23 -5.59
C THR A 75 -7.76 -18.00 -6.17
N GLY A 76 -7.40 -17.63 -7.40
CA GLY A 76 -8.01 -16.50 -8.09
C GLY A 76 -7.20 -16.03 -9.29
N LEU A 77 -7.80 -15.13 -10.06
CA LEU A 77 -7.10 -14.30 -11.03
C LEU A 77 -7.03 -12.89 -10.44
N PHE A 78 -5.82 -12.39 -10.24
CA PHE A 78 -5.58 -11.04 -9.74
C PHE A 78 -5.12 -10.17 -10.90
N ARG A 79 -5.86 -9.08 -11.15
CA ARG A 79 -5.51 -8.08 -12.14
C ARG A 79 -5.37 -6.75 -11.45
N LEU A 80 -4.25 -6.10 -11.68
CA LEU A 80 -4.01 -4.72 -11.29
C LEU A 80 -3.84 -3.90 -12.57
N ASP A 81 -4.61 -2.82 -12.69
CA ASP A 81 -4.51 -1.85 -13.77
C ASP A 81 -3.93 -0.55 -13.17
N LEU A 82 -2.79 -0.09 -13.68
CA LEU A 82 -2.06 1.05 -13.13
C LEU A 82 -1.73 2.04 -14.24
N GLU A 83 -1.97 3.31 -13.96
CA GLU A 83 -1.44 4.40 -14.78
C GLU A 83 -0.02 4.80 -14.36
N TYR A 84 0.31 4.68 -13.06
CA TYR A 84 1.61 5.07 -12.52
C TYR A 84 2.05 4.17 -11.36
N ILE A 85 3.35 3.89 -11.28
CA ILE A 85 3.99 3.21 -10.15
C ILE A 85 5.07 4.15 -9.56
N PRO A 86 5.32 4.15 -8.24
CA PRO A 86 6.34 5.01 -7.65
C PRO A 86 7.72 4.83 -8.28
N THR A 87 8.44 5.93 -8.47
CA THR A 87 9.81 5.95 -9.01
C THR A 87 10.69 6.93 -8.23
N GLY A 88 12.00 6.71 -8.26
CA GLY A 88 13.01 7.57 -7.63
C GLY A 88 14.10 6.78 -6.92
N CYS A 89 15.28 7.39 -6.72
CA CYS A 89 16.34 6.75 -5.96
C CYS A 89 15.90 6.48 -4.51
N GLY A 90 16.14 5.26 -4.03
CA GLY A 90 15.77 4.82 -2.69
C GLY A 90 14.32 4.39 -2.52
N THR A 91 13.49 4.45 -3.57
CA THR A 91 12.13 3.87 -3.53
C THR A 91 12.17 2.37 -3.79
N TRP A 92 11.35 1.62 -3.05
CA TRP A 92 11.10 0.19 -3.30
C TRP A 92 9.58 -0.06 -3.27
N PRO A 93 8.87 0.15 -4.38
CA PRO A 93 7.45 -0.16 -4.48
C PRO A 93 7.23 -1.66 -4.68
N ALA A 94 6.12 -2.19 -4.17
CA ALA A 94 5.71 -3.58 -4.39
C ALA A 94 4.18 -3.71 -4.45
N PHE A 95 3.71 -4.54 -5.39
CA PHE A 95 2.37 -5.14 -5.38
C PHE A 95 2.57 -6.64 -5.28
N TRP A 96 2.08 -7.24 -4.20
CA TRP A 96 2.47 -8.60 -3.84
C TRP A 96 1.40 -9.26 -2.98
N MET A 97 1.50 -10.58 -2.86
CA MET A 97 0.62 -11.42 -2.07
C MET A 97 1.44 -12.20 -1.04
N VAL A 98 0.94 -12.31 0.19
CA VAL A 98 1.62 -13.03 1.26
C VAL A 98 0.66 -13.88 2.06
N GLY A 99 1.05 -15.13 2.30
CA GLY A 99 0.30 -16.03 3.16
C GLY A 99 0.59 -15.79 4.65
N PRO A 100 -0.25 -16.32 5.56
CA PRO A 100 0.02 -16.28 7.00
C PRO A 100 1.29 -17.08 7.36
N ASN A 101 1.89 -16.84 8.52
CA ASN A 101 3.06 -17.61 8.99
C ASN A 101 4.21 -17.64 7.97
N TRP A 102 4.60 -16.47 7.50
CA TRP A 102 5.71 -16.29 6.58
C TRP A 102 7.02 -16.93 7.12
N PRO A 103 7.83 -17.61 6.28
CA PRO A 103 7.67 -17.79 4.83
C PRO A 103 6.87 -19.04 4.44
N ASN A 104 6.33 -19.80 5.41
CA ASN A 104 5.83 -21.16 5.17
C ASN A 104 4.57 -21.24 4.29
N SER A 105 3.79 -20.16 4.20
CA SER A 105 2.60 -20.10 3.34
C SER A 105 2.86 -19.38 2.01
N GLY A 106 4.11 -19.09 1.69
CA GLY A 106 4.51 -18.47 0.44
C GLY A 106 4.31 -16.96 0.35
N GLU A 107 4.97 -16.40 -0.64
CA GLU A 107 4.99 -15.00 -1.03
C GLU A 107 5.08 -14.94 -2.57
N ILE A 108 4.35 -14.01 -3.18
CA ILE A 108 4.38 -13.78 -4.62
C ILE A 108 4.51 -12.27 -4.86
N ASP A 109 5.66 -11.86 -5.36
CA ASP A 109 5.90 -10.52 -5.88
C ASP A 109 5.51 -10.45 -7.36
N VAL A 110 4.59 -9.56 -7.73
CA VAL A 110 4.02 -9.41 -9.09
C VAL A 110 4.69 -8.25 -9.82
#